data_AF-A0A4D6MQ87-F1
#
_entry.id   AF-A0A4D6MQ87-F1
#
_cell.length_a   1.000
_cell.length_b   1.000
_cell.length_c   1.000
_cell.angle_alpha   90.00
_cell.angle_beta   90.00
_cell.angle_gamma   90.00
#
_symmetry.space_group_name_H-M   'P 1'
#
loop_
_entity.id
_entity.type
_entity.pdbx_description
1 polymer ?
#
loop_
_entity_poly.entity_id
_entity_poly.type
_entity_poly.pdbx_seq_one_letter_code
_entity_poly.pdbx_strand_id
1 'polypeptide(L)'
;MPAMNNMLSKWIPVSERSRSLALVYSGMYLGSVVGLAFSPLLIQKFGWPSVFYSFGSLGSIWFTLWLRKAYSSPKDDPDVGVEEKRLILEGNVSNAPVSSIPWKLILSKAPVWALIISHFCHNWGTFILLTWMPTYYNQVLKFNLTESGLLCVLPWLTMAAFANIGGWIADTLVRKGLSITTVRKARKSLLL
;
A
#
# COMPACT_ATOMS: atom_id res chain seq x y z
N MET A 1 5.54 -0.84 6.04
CA MET A 1 4.21 -1.50 5.94
C MET A 1 3.83 -2.38 7.13
N PRO A 2 4.66 -3.29 7.68
CA PRO A 2 4.20 -4.21 8.74
C PRO A 2 3.83 -3.52 10.07
N ALA A 3 4.59 -2.52 10.51
CA ALA A 3 4.27 -1.75 11.72
C ALA A 3 2.96 -0.97 11.60
N MET A 4 2.75 -0.31 10.45
CA MET A 4 1.51 0.40 10.13
C MET A 4 0.29 -0.52 10.13
N ASN A 5 0.40 -1.70 9.50
CA ASN A 5 -0.69 -2.67 9.46
C ASN A 5 -1.03 -3.21 10.86
N ASN A 6 -0.03 -3.42 11.72
CA ASN A 6 -0.24 -3.84 13.11
C ASN A 6 -0.93 -2.75 13.94
N MET A 7 -0.50 -1.49 13.78
CA MET A 7 -1.13 -0.36 14.46
C MET A 7 -2.59 -0.19 14.02
N LEU A 8 -2.85 -0.16 12.71
CA LEU A 8 -4.21 -0.07 12.16
C LEU A 8 -5.07 -1.28 12.55
N SER A 9 -4.50 -2.47 12.72
CA SER A 9 -5.28 -3.63 13.15
C SER A 9 -5.73 -3.58 14.61
N LYS A 10 -5.09 -2.74 15.44
CA LYS A 10 -5.50 -2.50 16.83
C LYS A 10 -6.47 -1.32 16.94
N TRP A 11 -6.27 -0.29 16.12
CA TRP A 11 -7.00 0.98 16.20
C TRP A 11 -8.28 1.01 15.36
N ILE A 12 -8.35 0.22 14.28
CA ILE A 12 -9.48 0.27 13.34
C ILE A 12 -10.26 -1.05 13.34
N PRO A 13 -11.59 -1.00 13.51
CA PRO A 13 -12.48 -2.16 13.36
C PRO A 13 -12.29 -2.87 12.01
N VAL A 14 -12.53 -4.18 11.98
CA VAL A 14 -12.30 -5.01 10.77
C VAL A 14 -13.13 -4.52 9.56
N SER A 15 -14.34 -4.00 9.79
CA SER A 15 -15.23 -3.46 8.76
C SER A 15 -14.64 -2.25 8.03
N GLU A 16 -13.92 -1.38 8.75
CA GLU A 16 -13.42 -0.09 8.21
C GLU A 16 -11.93 -0.13 7.86
N ARG A 17 -11.24 -1.22 8.20
CA ARG A 17 -9.79 -1.38 8.02
C ARG A 17 -9.34 -1.17 6.57
N SER A 18 -10.10 -1.69 5.61
CA SER A 18 -9.78 -1.52 4.18
C SER A 18 -9.83 -0.06 3.74
N ARG A 19 -10.81 0.71 4.23
CA ARG A 19 -10.96 2.14 3.91
C ARG A 19 -9.84 2.96 4.56
N SER A 20 -9.50 2.65 5.81
CA SER A 20 -8.40 3.30 6.52
C SER A 20 -7.04 3.02 5.85
N LEU A 21 -6.80 1.77 5.44
CA LEU A 21 -5.59 1.44 4.66
C LEU A 21 -5.53 2.21 3.35
N ALA A 22 -6.63 2.28 2.60
CA ALA A 22 -6.69 3.05 1.36
C ALA A 22 -6.35 4.53 1.58
N LEU A 23 -6.84 5.14 2.66
CA LEU A 23 -6.52 6.52 3.02
C LEU A 23 -5.04 6.71 3.39
N VAL A 24 -4.45 5.76 4.12
CA VAL A 24 -3.02 5.85 4.46
C VAL A 24 -2.14 5.69 3.22
N TYR A 25 -2.50 4.77 2.31
CA TYR A 25 -1.79 4.62 1.04
C TYR A 25 -1.96 5.85 0.14
N SER A 26 -3.12 6.50 0.10
CA SER A 26 -3.29 7.73 -0.67
C SER A 26 -2.42 8.87 -0.15
N GLY A 27 -2.25 8.97 1.18
CA GLY A 27 -1.32 9.91 1.80
C GLY A 27 0.13 9.71 1.36
N MET A 28 0.58 8.46 1.20
CA MET A 28 1.91 8.13 0.67
C MET A 28 2.10 8.69 -0.74
N TYR A 29 1.15 8.46 -1.64
CA TYR A 29 1.23 8.96 -3.02
C TYR A 29 1.21 10.49 -3.07
N LEU A 30 0.35 11.12 -2.27
CA LEU A 30 0.28 12.58 -2.18
C LEU A 30 1.61 13.17 -1.69
N GLY A 31 2.22 12.55 -0.67
CA GLY A 31 3.54 12.94 -0.18
C GLY A 31 4.62 12.86 -1.27
N SER A 32 4.61 11.81 -2.09
CA SER A 32 5.53 11.71 -3.24
C SER A 32 5.30 12.81 -4.27
N VAL A 33 4.04 13.11 -4.62
CA VAL A 33 3.71 14.18 -5.58
C VAL A 33 4.15 15.54 -5.06
N VAL A 34 3.84 15.87 -3.80
CA VAL A 34 4.28 17.12 -3.16
C VAL A 34 5.80 17.19 -3.10
N GLY A 35 6.46 16.09 -2.73
CA GLY A 35 7.91 15.97 -2.72
C GLY A 35 8.53 16.29 -4.07
N LEU A 36 8.04 15.66 -5.14
CA LEU A 36 8.55 15.84 -6.49
C LEU A 36 8.23 17.23 -7.08
N ALA A 37 7.11 17.84 -6.70
CA ALA A 37 6.75 19.18 -7.16
C ALA A 37 7.55 20.29 -6.46
N PHE A 38 7.76 20.16 -5.14
CA PHE A 38 8.44 21.18 -4.34
C PHE A 38 9.97 21.06 -4.34
N SER A 39 10.53 19.85 -4.49
CA SER A 39 11.98 19.66 -4.45
C SER A 39 12.72 20.47 -5.53
N PRO A 40 12.29 20.50 -6.81
CA PRO A 40 12.96 21.31 -7.83
C PRO A 40 12.94 22.81 -7.54
N LEU A 41 11.82 23.34 -7.01
CA LEU A 41 11.68 24.75 -6.66
C LEU A 41 12.62 25.15 -5.51
N LEU A 42 12.76 24.28 -4.52
CA LEU A 42 13.71 24.46 -3.42
C LEU A 42 15.16 24.43 -3.91
N ILE A 43 15.49 23.45 -4.77
CA ILE A 43 16.84 23.33 -5.36
C ILE A 43 17.19 24.57 -6.17
N GLN A 44 16.28 25.08 -7.01
CA GLN A 44 16.53 26.21 -7.89
C GLN A 44 16.78 27.51 -7.12
N LYS A 45 16.04 27.75 -6.03
CA LYS A 45 16.15 28.99 -5.24
C LYS A 45 17.22 28.95 -4.15
N PHE A 46 17.43 27.81 -3.52
CA PHE A 46 18.22 27.68 -2.29
C PHE A 46 19.28 26.57 -2.34
N GLY A 47 19.47 25.96 -3.51
CA GLY A 47 20.42 24.86 -3.71
C GLY A 47 19.91 23.52 -3.18
N TRP A 48 20.61 22.44 -3.54
CA TRP A 48 20.24 21.08 -3.18
C TRP A 48 20.13 20.78 -1.67
N PRO A 49 20.91 21.39 -0.76
CA PRO A 49 20.80 21.10 0.67
C PRO A 49 19.45 21.54 1.26
N SER A 50 18.80 22.54 0.66
CA SER A 50 17.53 23.10 1.16
C SER A 50 16.39 22.08 1.23
N VAL A 51 16.39 21.08 0.34
CA VAL A 51 15.43 19.97 0.34
C VAL A 51 15.55 19.17 1.64
N PHE A 52 16.78 18.82 2.04
CA PHE A 52 17.05 18.07 3.26
C PHE A 52 16.64 18.85 4.50
N TYR A 53 16.95 20.15 4.57
CA TYR A 53 16.54 20.98 5.70
C TYR A 53 15.02 21.16 5.78
N SER A 54 14.34 21.33 4.64
CA SER A 54 12.89 21.56 4.60
C SER A 54 12.11 20.29 4.97
N PHE A 55 12.36 19.17 4.28
CA PHE A 55 11.69 17.90 4.59
C PHE A 55 12.15 17.32 5.93
N GLY A 56 13.41 17.52 6.31
CA GLY A 56 13.95 17.11 7.59
C GLY A 56 13.28 17.85 8.76
N SER A 57 13.19 19.17 8.70
CA SER A 57 12.52 19.98 9.75
C SER A 57 11.02 19.65 9.86
N LEU A 58 10.32 19.54 8.73
CA LEU A 58 8.92 19.12 8.71
C LEU A 58 8.74 17.73 9.33
N GLY A 59 9.63 16.80 9.00
CA GLY A 59 9.67 15.46 9.59
C GLY A 59 9.92 15.48 11.10
N SER A 60 10.83 16.33 11.59
CA SER A 60 11.11 16.48 13.03
C SER A 60 9.92 17.06 13.79
N ILE A 61 9.23 18.06 13.24
CA ILE A 61 8.00 18.63 13.83
C ILE A 61 6.93 17.55 13.90
N TRP A 62 6.68 16.84 12.80
CA TRP A 62 5.71 15.76 12.75
C TRP A 62 6.05 14.65 13.75
N PHE A 63 7.30 14.23 13.83
CA PHE A 63 7.76 13.20 14.77
C PHE A 63 7.55 13.63 16.23
N THR A 64 7.82 14.89 16.56
CA THR A 64 7.59 15.43 17.91
C THR A 64 6.10 15.43 18.26
N LEU A 65 5.23 15.80 17.33
CA LEU A 65 3.78 15.72 17.52
C LEU A 65 3.31 14.27 17.67
N TRP A 66 3.86 13.37 16.86
CA TRP A 66 3.57 11.95 16.92
C TRP A 66 3.94 11.35 18.28
N LEU A 67 5.13 11.65 18.81
CA LEU A 67 5.55 11.17 20.14
C LEU A 67 4.64 11.64 21.27
N ARG A 68 4.01 12.82 21.14
CA ARG A 68 3.10 13.35 22.16
C ARG A 68 1.69 12.75 22.09
N LYS A 69 1.23 12.36 20.90
CA LYS A 69 -0.18 11.97 20.67
C LYS A 69 -0.37 10.49 20.32
N ALA A 70 0.66 9.78 19.87
CA ALA A 70 0.50 8.42 19.39
C ALA A 70 0.61 7.41 20.53
N TYR A 71 -0.51 6.74 20.83
CA TYR A 71 -0.55 5.64 21.79
C TYR A 71 -0.49 4.27 21.09
N SER A 72 0.11 3.29 21.76
CA SER A 72 0.29 1.93 21.19
C SER A 72 -1.00 1.11 21.15
N SER A 73 -1.98 1.46 21.98
CA SER A 73 -3.27 0.79 22.11
C SER A 73 -4.36 1.83 22.38
N PRO A 74 -5.57 1.66 21.81
CA PRO A 74 -6.73 2.50 22.15
C PRO A 74 -7.08 2.49 23.65
N LYS A 75 -6.63 1.45 24.39
CA LYS A 75 -6.85 1.36 25.84
C LYS A 75 -6.01 2.36 26.63
N ASP A 76 -4.82 2.68 26.14
CA ASP A 76 -3.83 3.53 26.81
C ASP A 76 -4.03 5.01 26.47
N ASP A 77 -4.94 5.31 25.53
CA ASP A 77 -5.24 6.67 25.11
C ASP A 77 -6.31 7.31 26.02
N PRO A 78 -5.99 8.43 26.70
CA PRO A 78 -6.94 9.13 27.57
C PRO A 78 -8.01 9.93 26.81
N ASP A 79 -7.76 10.30 25.55
CA ASP A 79 -8.63 11.18 24.75
C ASP A 79 -9.71 10.41 23.97
N VAL A 80 -9.59 9.08 23.84
CA VAL A 80 -10.58 8.26 23.14
C VAL A 80 -11.83 8.07 24.01
N GLY A 81 -12.99 8.43 23.46
CA GLY A 81 -14.28 8.31 24.13
C GLY A 81 -14.64 6.86 24.50
N VAL A 82 -15.37 6.67 25.60
CA VAL A 82 -15.75 5.33 26.11
C VAL A 82 -16.51 4.52 25.07
N GLU A 83 -17.40 5.17 24.31
CA GLU A 83 -18.18 4.50 23.25
C GLU A 83 -17.31 4.08 22.06
N GLU A 84 -16.34 4.91 21.68
CA GLU A 84 -15.39 4.58 20.61
C GLU A 84 -14.45 3.44 21.03
N LYS A 85 -13.97 3.44 22.29
CA LYS A 85 -13.22 2.31 22.87
C LYS A 85 -14.03 1.02 22.78
N ARG A 86 -15.32 1.07 23.11
CA ARG A 86 -16.22 -0.09 23.05
C ARG A 86 -16.35 -0.62 21.63
N LEU A 87 -16.60 0.25 20.64
CA LEU A 87 -16.70 -0.13 19.22
C LEU A 87 -15.41 -0.74 18.67
N ILE A 88 -14.25 -0.19 19.04
CA ILE A 88 -12.95 -0.72 18.60
C ILE A 88 -12.66 -2.07 19.25
N LEU A 89 -12.98 -2.24 20.54
CA LEU A 89 -12.75 -3.49 21.27
C LEU A 89 -13.72 -4.60 20.89
N GLU A 90 -14.99 -4.29 20.63
CA GLU A 90 -15.99 -5.25 20.17
C GLU A 90 -15.78 -5.61 18.69
N GLY A 91 -15.42 -4.63 17.85
CA GLY A 91 -15.17 -4.81 16.42
C GLY A 91 -13.83 -5.49 16.10
N ASN A 92 -12.87 -5.47 17.03
CA ASN A 92 -11.67 -6.29 16.95
C ASN A 92 -11.90 -7.58 17.73
N VAL A 93 -12.26 -8.65 17.03
CA VAL A 93 -12.32 -10.00 17.59
C VAL A 93 -11.02 -10.24 18.36
N SER A 94 -11.12 -10.23 19.69
CA SER A 94 -10.02 -10.44 20.62
C SER A 94 -9.50 -11.86 20.42
N ASN A 95 -8.62 -12.04 19.44
CA ASN A 95 -7.81 -13.23 19.38
C ASN A 95 -6.78 -13.09 20.51
N ALA A 96 -6.77 -14.06 21.42
CA ALA A 96 -5.78 -14.19 22.48
C ALA A 96 -4.37 -13.90 21.93
N PRO A 97 -3.44 -13.35 22.73
CA PRO A 97 -2.08 -13.09 22.28
C PRO A 97 -1.53 -14.37 21.64
N VAL A 98 -1.25 -14.30 20.34
CA VAL A 98 -0.73 -15.43 19.56
C VAL A 98 0.66 -15.72 20.09
N SER A 99 0.76 -16.65 21.04
CA SER A 99 2.00 -17.01 21.73
C SER A 99 3.01 -17.69 20.81
N SER A 100 2.51 -18.35 19.76
CA SER A 100 3.29 -19.03 18.74
C SER A 100 2.59 -18.91 17.39
N ILE A 101 3.27 -18.31 16.42
CA ILE A 101 2.81 -18.31 15.03
C ILE A 101 3.19 -19.69 14.45
N PRO A 102 2.23 -20.51 14.00
CA PRO A 102 2.52 -21.85 13.49
C PRO A 102 3.06 -21.77 12.07
N TRP A 103 4.30 -21.30 11.91
CA TRP A 103 4.96 -21.06 10.62
C TRP A 103 4.94 -22.28 9.70
N LYS A 104 5.19 -23.48 10.25
CA LYS A 104 5.13 -24.75 9.50
C LYS A 104 3.73 -25.01 8.93
N LEU A 105 2.69 -24.72 9.71
CA LEU A 105 1.31 -24.91 9.27
C LEU A 105 0.94 -23.90 8.18
N ILE A 106 1.35 -22.64 8.34
CA ILE A 106 1.09 -21.57 7.36
C ILE A 106 1.80 -21.88 6.03
N LEU A 107 3.10 -22.18 6.10
CA LEU A 107 3.91 -22.52 4.91
C LEU A 107 3.55 -23.89 4.31
N SER A 108 2.83 -24.74 5.01
CA SER A 108 2.31 -26.00 4.44
C SER A 108 1.10 -25.76 3.51
N LYS A 109 0.41 -24.61 3.61
CA LYS A 109 -0.80 -24.35 2.81
C LYS A 109 -0.47 -23.84 1.41
N ALA A 110 -0.97 -24.52 0.38
CA ALA A 110 -0.82 -24.11 -1.02
C ALA A 110 -1.26 -22.65 -1.34
N PRO A 111 -2.34 -22.10 -0.75
CA PRO A 111 -2.71 -20.70 -0.95
C PRO A 111 -1.65 -19.68 -0.51
N VAL A 112 -0.78 -20.04 0.44
CA VAL A 112 0.32 -19.17 0.91
C VAL A 112 1.43 -19.13 -0.14
N TRP A 113 1.81 -20.28 -0.68
CA TRP A 113 2.78 -20.34 -1.78
C TRP A 113 2.30 -19.63 -3.04
N ALA A 114 1.03 -19.80 -3.40
CA ALA A 114 0.43 -19.06 -4.52
C ALA A 114 0.53 -17.53 -4.32
N LEU A 115 0.31 -17.04 -3.09
CA LEU A 115 0.49 -15.62 -2.76
C LEU A 115 1.95 -15.19 -2.84
N ILE A 116 2.89 -15.98 -2.29
CA ILE A 116 4.33 -15.67 -2.31
C ILE A 116 4.83 -15.58 -3.76
N ILE A 117 4.54 -16.60 -4.58
CA ILE A 117 4.98 -16.66 -5.98
C ILE A 117 4.34 -15.51 -6.78
N SER A 118 3.03 -15.28 -6.62
CA SER A 118 2.35 -14.17 -7.30
C SER A 118 2.97 -12.81 -6.93
N HIS A 119 3.23 -12.59 -5.64
CA HIS A 119 3.84 -11.34 -5.18
C HIS A 119 5.29 -11.20 -5.65
N PHE A 120 6.04 -12.30 -5.70
CA PHE A 120 7.40 -12.34 -6.26
C PHE A 120 7.39 -12.02 -7.75
N CYS A 121 6.60 -12.72 -8.56
CA CYS A 121 6.48 -12.49 -10.00
C CYS A 121 6.05 -11.05 -10.31
N HIS A 122 5.11 -10.51 -9.54
CA HIS A 122 4.69 -9.12 -9.66
C HIS A 122 5.85 -8.16 -9.41
N ASN A 123 6.55 -8.29 -8.28
CA ASN A 123 7.68 -7.39 -7.97
C ASN A 123 8.81 -7.54 -8.98
N TRP A 124 9.16 -8.77 -9.33
CA TRP A 124 10.20 -9.08 -10.31
C TRP A 124 9.89 -8.47 -11.68
N GLY A 125 8.67 -8.70 -12.19
CA GLY A 125 8.21 -8.14 -13.45
C GLY A 125 8.23 -6.60 -13.42
N THR A 126 7.73 -6.00 -12.35
CA THR A 126 7.76 -4.54 -12.18
C THR A 126 9.19 -3.99 -12.15
N PHE A 127 10.11 -4.63 -11.43
CA PHE A 127 11.51 -4.18 -11.35
C PHE A 127 12.25 -4.33 -12.68
N ILE A 128 12.04 -5.44 -13.39
CA ILE A 128 12.63 -5.64 -14.72
C ILE A 128 12.13 -4.57 -15.68
N LEU A 129 10.80 -4.37 -15.73
CA LEU A 129 10.21 -3.33 -16.55
C LEU A 129 10.77 -1.96 -16.17
N LEU A 130 10.79 -1.59 -14.89
CA LEU A 130 11.29 -0.28 -14.47
C LEU A 130 12.77 -0.07 -14.84
N THR A 131 13.61 -1.10 -14.68
CA THR A 131 15.07 -0.98 -14.86
C THR A 131 15.49 -1.06 -16.32
N TRP A 132 14.89 -1.96 -17.09
CA TRP A 132 15.35 -2.30 -18.44
C TRP A 132 14.54 -1.62 -19.54
N MET A 133 13.30 -1.20 -19.27
CA MET A 133 12.43 -0.57 -20.27
C MET A 133 13.03 0.74 -20.83
N PRO A 134 13.60 1.67 -20.04
CA PRO A 134 14.22 2.87 -20.59
C PRO A 134 15.40 2.55 -21.50
N THR A 135 16.25 1.59 -21.09
CA THR A 135 17.42 1.14 -21.84
C THR A 135 17.01 0.45 -23.14
N TYR A 136 15.98 -0.40 -23.12
CA TYR A 136 15.48 -1.11 -24.29
C TYR A 136 14.88 -0.15 -25.33
N TYR A 137 14.06 0.81 -24.88
CA TYR A 137 13.48 1.81 -25.79
C TYR A 137 14.53 2.72 -26.43
N ASN A 138 15.56 3.09 -25.66
CA ASN A 138 16.63 3.96 -26.16
C ASN A 138 17.60 3.21 -27.08
N GLN A 139 18.09 2.03 -26.68
CA GLN A 139 19.19 1.35 -27.37
C GLN A 139 18.72 0.47 -28.54
N VAL A 140 17.57 -0.20 -28.40
CA VAL A 140 17.08 -1.15 -29.40
C VAL A 140 16.07 -0.49 -30.35
N LEU A 141 15.07 0.19 -29.79
CA LEU A 141 14.00 0.82 -30.57
C LEU A 141 14.37 2.23 -31.09
N LYS A 142 15.49 2.80 -30.62
CA LYS A 142 16.02 4.12 -31.00
C LYS A 142 15.00 5.26 -30.89
N PHE A 143 14.03 5.14 -29.99
CA PHE A 143 13.05 6.20 -29.75
C PHE A 143 13.70 7.38 -29.03
N ASN A 144 13.24 8.60 -29.36
CA ASN A 144 13.62 9.80 -28.62
C ASN A 144 13.14 9.69 -27.16
N LEU A 145 13.88 10.32 -26.23
CA LEU A 145 13.58 10.25 -24.79
C LEU A 145 12.12 10.62 -24.48
N THR A 146 11.56 11.58 -25.22
CA THR A 146 10.18 12.07 -25.07
C THR A 146 9.13 11.02 -25.48
N GLU A 147 9.35 10.26 -26.56
CA GLU A 147 8.46 9.17 -26.98
C GLU A 147 8.60 7.93 -26.07
N SER A 148 9.82 7.66 -25.61
CA SER A 148 10.10 6.60 -24.64
C SER A 148 9.35 6.83 -23.33
N GLY A 149 9.23 8.09 -22.88
CA GLY A 149 8.46 8.45 -21.69
C GLY A 149 6.97 8.11 -21.80
N LEU A 150 6.34 8.39 -22.95
CA LEU A 150 4.94 8.04 -23.22
C LEU A 150 4.71 6.52 -23.28
N LEU A 151 5.62 5.78 -23.91
CA LEU A 151 5.55 4.31 -23.97
C LEU A 151 5.81 3.66 -22.62
N CYS A 152 6.66 4.26 -21.79
CA CYS A 152 6.89 3.80 -20.42
C CYS A 152 5.66 3.88 -19.52
N VAL A 153 4.66 4.70 -19.86
CA VAL A 153 3.39 4.79 -19.11
C VAL A 153 2.43 3.66 -19.48
N LEU A 154 2.56 3.04 -20.65
CA LEU A 154 1.63 2.04 -21.17
C LEU A 154 1.48 0.80 -20.27
N PRO A 155 2.55 0.20 -19.70
CA PRO A 155 2.41 -0.94 -18.80
C PRO A 155 1.64 -0.59 -17.52
N TRP A 156 1.85 0.61 -17.00
CA TRP A 156 1.15 1.11 -15.80
C TRP A 156 -0.33 1.38 -16.09
N LEU A 157 -0.63 1.97 -17.25
CA LEU A 157 -2.00 2.24 -17.68
C LEU A 157 -2.76 0.93 -17.95
N THR A 158 -2.09 -0.06 -18.55
CA THR A 158 -2.63 -1.41 -18.75
C THR A 158 -2.91 -2.07 -17.41
N MET A 159 -1.96 -2.02 -16.47
CA MET A 159 -2.15 -2.55 -15.12
C MET A 159 -3.33 -1.88 -14.40
N ALA A 160 -3.48 -0.57 -14.52
CA ALA A 160 -4.61 0.17 -13.97
C ALA A 160 -5.95 -0.27 -14.61
N ALA A 161 -6.01 -0.40 -15.93
CA ALA A 161 -7.21 -0.84 -16.62
C ALA A 161 -7.64 -2.26 -16.20
N PHE A 162 -6.72 -3.22 -16.23
CA PHE A 162 -7.00 -4.60 -15.83
C PHE A 162 -7.33 -4.72 -14.33
N ALA A 163 -6.72 -3.92 -13.46
CA ALA A 163 -7.05 -3.89 -12.04
C ALA A 163 -8.50 -3.40 -11.79
N ASN A 164 -8.93 -2.36 -12.51
CA ASN A 164 -10.30 -1.84 -12.41
C ASN A 164 -11.33 -2.84 -12.99
N ILE A 165 -11.03 -3.46 -14.13
CA ILE A 165 -11.89 -4.50 -14.73
C ILE A 165 -12.01 -5.70 -13.79
N GLY A 166 -10.89 -6.19 -13.24
CA GLY A 166 -10.89 -7.29 -12.28
C GLY A 166 -11.62 -6.96 -10.97
N GLY A 167 -11.53 -5.71 -10.51
CA GLY A 167 -12.31 -5.18 -9.40
C GLY A 167 -13.81 -5.22 -9.68
N TRP A 168 -14.22 -4.65 -10.82
CA TRP A 168 -15.62 -4.59 -11.25
C TRP A 168 -16.25 -5.97 -11.46
N ILE A 169 -15.52 -6.90 -12.10
CA ILE A 169 -15.96 -8.29 -12.27
C ILE A 169 -16.19 -8.94 -10.90
N ALA A 170 -15.25 -8.77 -9.97
CA ALA A 170 -15.38 -9.36 -8.66
C ALA A 170 -16.49 -8.74 -7.82
N ASP A 171 -16.71 -7.43 -7.89
CA ASP A 171 -17.84 -6.77 -7.21
C ASP A 171 -19.18 -7.23 -7.78
N THR A 172 -19.24 -7.44 -9.11
CA THR A 172 -20.41 -8.00 -9.80
C THR A 172 -20.68 -9.43 -9.36
N LEU A 173 -19.65 -10.26 -9.21
CA LEU A 173 -19.77 -11.64 -8.75
C LEU A 173 -20.21 -11.71 -7.27
N VAL A 174 -19.72 -10.82 -6.41
CA VAL A 174 -20.17 -10.73 -5.00
C VAL A 174 -21.63 -10.30 -4.91
N ARG A 175 -22.06 -9.30 -5.71
CA ARG A 175 -23.47 -8.86 -5.77
C ARG A 175 -24.42 -9.94 -6.27
N LYS A 176 -23.94 -10.88 -7.09
CA LYS A 176 -24.72 -12.04 -7.57
C LYS A 176 -24.83 -13.18 -6.55
N GLY A 177 -24.36 -13.00 -5.31
CA GLY A 177 -24.55 -13.96 -4.22
C GLY A 177 -23.51 -15.08 -4.17
N LEU A 178 -22.46 -15.03 -5.00
CA LEU A 178 -21.32 -15.94 -4.86
C LEU A 178 -20.56 -15.63 -3.57
N SER A 179 -20.17 -16.66 -2.83
CA SER A 179 -19.43 -16.47 -1.59
C SER A 179 -18.15 -15.67 -1.85
N ILE A 180 -17.84 -14.75 -0.94
CA ILE A 180 -16.64 -13.90 -1.00
C ILE A 180 -15.37 -14.74 -1.14
N THR A 181 -15.38 -15.98 -0.63
CA THR A 181 -14.29 -16.96 -0.76
C THR A 181 -14.14 -17.52 -2.17
N THR A 182 -15.23 -17.77 -2.90
CA THR A 182 -15.18 -18.22 -4.30
C THR A 182 -14.76 -17.10 -5.24
N VAL A 183 -15.24 -15.87 -5.01
CA VAL A 183 -14.82 -14.70 -5.80
C VAL A 183 -13.33 -14.38 -5.58
N ARG A 184 -12.84 -14.49 -4.34
CA ARG A 184 -11.40 -14.36 -4.03
C ARG A 184 -10.55 -15.45 -4.65
N LYS A 185 -11.06 -16.68 -4.80
CA LYS A 185 -10.36 -17.75 -5.53
C LYS A 185 -10.31 -17.45 -7.03
N ALA A 186 -11.43 -17.08 -7.64
CA ALA A 186 -11.50 -16.78 -9.07
C ALA A 186 -10.60 -15.60 -9.48
N ARG A 187 -10.57 -14.51 -8.69
CA ARG A 187 -9.69 -13.36 -8.95
C ARG A 187 -8.21 -13.73 -8.91
N LYS A 188 -7.80 -14.66 -8.04
CA LYS A 188 -6.42 -15.16 -7.98
C LYS A 188 -6.06 -16.04 -9.18
N SER A 189 -7.03 -16.75 -9.76
CA SER A 189 -6.83 -17.59 -10.95
C SER A 189 -6.79 -16.78 -12.25
N LEU A 190 -7.39 -15.58 -12.29
CA LEU A 190 -7.43 -14.70 -13.47
C LEU A 190 -6.23 -13.72 -13.56
N LEU A 191 -5.45 -13.62 -12.49
CA LEU A 191 -4.26 -12.76 -12.38
C LEU A 191 -2.94 -13.56 -12.36
N LEU A 192 -3.03 -14.89 -12.46
CA LEU A 192 -1.94 -15.81 -12.78
C LEU A 192 -1.95 -16.08 -14.28
#